data_AF-A0A7V5RR61-F1
#
_entry.id   AF-A0A7V5RR61-F1
#
_cell.length_a   1.000
_cell.length_b   1.000
_cell.length_c   1.000
_cell.angle_alpha   90.00
_cell.angle_beta   90.00
_cell.angle_gamma   90.00
#
_symmetry.space_group_name_H-M   'P 1'
#
loop_
_entity.id
_entity.type
_entity.pdbx_description
1 polymer ?
#
loop_
_entity_poly.entity_id
_entity_poly.type
_entity_poly.pdbx_seq_one_letter_code
_entity_poly.pdbx_strand_id
1 'polypeptide(L)'
;WSSSLGGVRLINAYGPTETVITATCYDVPRDETLPDRFRGVPIGTANANRLLYVLDRHLNPLPPGLPGELCIGGENLAMGYHKRPDEEKKVFVPDPFRPQGRLYRTGDKVRMHGNGLIEFLGRVDQQVKIRGFRIEPGEVENILAGHPHLETALVAVKTDAHGEKQLVGYFRPRAGSRPEISEIRAFMQKQLPPYMIPAAFIELDTIPLLPGGKVNRRALPVPEDLRGQLSAEYVAPRTETEEELAAIVSSVLRIEKVGVYDNFFELGGHSMLGTQVMSQIQEKFGVEVPLRVLFENPTVDGIAAAITEALTQSIDEEELAGLLGDVTDLNDDDLNALLNDE
;
A
#
# COMPACT_ATOMS: atom_id res chain seq x y z
N TRP A 1 -13.78 9.90 -14.28
CA TRP A 1 -14.13 8.47 -14.35
C TRP A 1 -15.45 8.27 -15.09
N SER A 2 -16.51 9.02 -14.76
CA SER A 2 -17.82 8.89 -15.41
C SER A 2 -17.81 9.17 -16.91
N SER A 3 -16.91 10.03 -17.37
CA SER A 3 -16.65 10.35 -18.78
C SER A 3 -15.78 9.32 -19.53
N SER A 4 -14.96 8.53 -18.83
CA SER A 4 -14.01 7.59 -19.43
C SER A 4 -14.49 6.13 -19.38
N LEU A 5 -15.43 5.80 -18.49
CA LEU A 5 -15.98 4.46 -18.30
C LEU A 5 -17.49 4.47 -18.64
N GLY A 6 -17.81 4.31 -19.91
CA GLY A 6 -19.20 4.24 -20.39
C GLY A 6 -19.97 3.10 -19.71
N GLY A 7 -21.16 3.38 -19.17
CA GLY A 7 -22.07 2.36 -18.62
C GLY A 7 -21.71 1.77 -17.25
N VAL A 8 -20.60 2.15 -16.61
CA VAL A 8 -20.19 1.59 -15.31
C VAL A 8 -20.88 2.29 -14.12
N ARG A 9 -21.36 1.51 -13.15
CA ARG A 9 -21.86 1.99 -11.85
C ARG A 9 -20.73 1.91 -10.82
N LEU A 10 -20.48 3.00 -10.10
CA LEU A 10 -19.47 3.03 -9.04
C LEU A 10 -20.16 3.01 -7.67
N ILE A 11 -19.81 2.02 -6.85
CA ILE A 11 -20.31 1.91 -5.48
C ILE A 11 -19.14 2.08 -4.53
N ASN A 12 -19.19 3.10 -3.68
CA ASN A 12 -18.27 3.22 -2.55
C ASN A 12 -18.79 2.34 -1.40
N ALA A 13 -18.04 1.29 -1.07
CA ALA A 13 -18.39 0.34 -0.03
C ALA A 13 -17.43 0.46 1.15
N TYR A 14 -17.97 0.39 2.36
CA TYR A 14 -17.19 0.44 3.59
C TYR A 14 -17.67 -0.63 4.56
N GLY A 15 -16.73 -1.27 5.24
CA GLY A 15 -17.01 -2.16 6.36
C GLY A 15 -15.72 -2.68 6.97
N PRO A 16 -15.59 -2.68 8.30
CA PRO A 16 -14.56 -3.45 8.99
C PRO A 16 -14.81 -4.95 8.84
N THR A 17 -13.75 -5.76 8.92
CA THR A 17 -13.81 -7.23 8.90
C THR A 17 -14.80 -7.77 9.94
N GLU A 18 -14.83 -7.15 11.11
CA GLU A 18 -15.72 -7.49 12.23
C GLU A 18 -17.21 -7.30 11.94
N THR A 19 -17.55 -6.70 10.81
CA THR A 19 -18.93 -6.42 10.38
C THR A 19 -19.33 -7.13 9.09
N VAL A 20 -18.53 -8.15 8.72
CA VAL A 20 -18.74 -9.01 7.53
C VAL A 20 -18.68 -8.18 6.25
N ILE A 21 -17.46 -7.79 5.89
CA ILE A 21 -17.05 -7.16 4.62
C ILE A 21 -17.60 -5.75 4.42
N THR A 22 -18.90 -5.60 4.17
CA THR A 22 -19.49 -4.32 3.74
C THR A 22 -20.65 -3.94 4.63
N ALA A 23 -20.41 -2.96 5.52
CA ALA A 23 -21.42 -2.41 6.41
C ALA A 23 -22.27 -1.30 5.79
N THR A 24 -21.69 -0.51 4.89
CA THR A 24 -22.34 0.61 4.25
C THR A 24 -22.01 0.68 2.76
N CYS A 25 -22.95 1.21 1.98
CA CYS A 25 -22.78 1.43 0.55
C CYS A 25 -23.26 2.83 0.17
N TYR A 26 -22.54 3.48 -0.75
CA TYR A 26 -22.95 4.69 -1.42
C TYR A 26 -22.90 4.48 -2.94
N ASP A 27 -24.02 4.68 -3.61
CA ASP A 27 -24.08 4.71 -5.07
C ASP A 27 -23.55 6.07 -5.53
N VAL A 28 -22.36 6.07 -6.13
CA VAL A 28 -21.68 7.31 -6.52
C VAL A 28 -22.34 7.84 -7.81
N PRO A 29 -23.02 9.01 -7.77
CA PRO A 29 -23.66 9.55 -8.95
C PRO A 29 -22.64 9.85 -10.05
N ARG A 30 -23.04 9.68 -11.31
CA ARG A 30 -22.14 9.91 -12.47
C ARG A 30 -21.80 11.39 -12.66
N ASP A 31 -22.74 12.27 -12.35
CA ASP A 31 -22.73 13.68 -12.78
C ASP A 31 -22.70 14.67 -11.60
N GLU A 32 -22.57 14.20 -10.36
CA GLU A 32 -22.46 15.10 -9.21
C GLU A 32 -21.00 15.30 -8.78
N THR A 33 -20.58 16.56 -8.73
CA THR A 33 -19.63 17.01 -7.72
C THR A 33 -20.23 16.70 -6.35
N LEU A 34 -19.46 16.01 -5.49
CA LEU A 34 -19.86 15.74 -4.11
C LEU A 34 -20.50 17.00 -3.49
N PRO A 35 -21.64 16.90 -2.81
CA PRO A 35 -22.29 18.09 -2.26
C PRO A 35 -21.29 18.86 -1.40
N ASP A 36 -21.18 20.19 -1.57
CA ASP A 36 -20.13 21.07 -0.98
C ASP A 36 -19.83 20.86 0.52
N ARG A 37 -20.78 20.26 1.24
CA ARG A 37 -20.70 19.91 2.65
C ARG A 37 -19.85 18.66 2.97
N PHE A 38 -19.45 17.87 1.97
CA PHE A 38 -18.63 16.66 2.15
C PHE A 38 -17.20 16.90 1.69
N ARG A 39 -16.22 16.50 2.51
CA ARG A 39 -14.79 16.60 2.20
C ARG A 39 -14.29 15.47 1.29
N GLY A 40 -15.11 14.44 1.07
CA GLY A 40 -14.79 13.27 0.27
C GLY A 40 -16.03 12.42 0.01
N VAL A 41 -15.88 11.35 -0.77
CA VAL A 41 -17.00 10.47 -1.13
C VAL A 41 -17.58 9.82 0.14
N PRO A 42 -18.88 9.98 0.44
CA PRO A 42 -19.51 9.34 1.59
C PRO A 42 -19.34 7.83 1.55
N ILE A 43 -19.32 7.22 2.74
CA ILE A 43 -19.39 5.76 2.87
C ILE A 43 -20.84 5.26 2.78
N GLY A 44 -21.81 6.18 2.76
CA GLY A 44 -23.20 5.90 2.41
C GLY A 44 -24.09 5.58 3.60
N THR A 45 -25.05 4.69 3.38
CA THR A 45 -26.03 4.25 4.37
C THR A 45 -25.86 2.76 4.68
N ALA A 46 -26.60 2.27 5.68
CA ALA A 46 -26.54 0.87 6.09
C ALA A 46 -26.82 -0.09 4.92
N ASN A 47 -25.95 -1.08 4.78
CA ASN A 47 -26.17 -2.22 3.90
C ASN A 47 -26.81 -3.36 4.70
N ALA A 48 -27.93 -3.90 4.18
CA ALA A 48 -28.76 -4.92 4.83
C ALA A 48 -29.26 -4.49 6.23
N ASN A 49 -29.51 -5.46 7.13
CA ASN A 49 -30.11 -5.26 8.45
C ASN A 49 -29.14 -4.69 9.52
N ARG A 50 -28.14 -3.90 9.10
CA ARG A 50 -27.17 -3.30 10.02
C ARG A 50 -27.71 -2.03 10.64
N LEU A 51 -27.31 -1.78 11.88
CA LEU A 51 -27.60 -0.53 12.58
C LEU A 51 -26.33 0.30 12.66
N LEU A 52 -26.43 1.57 12.31
CA LEU A 52 -25.31 2.50 12.35
C LEU A 52 -25.60 3.56 13.39
N TYR A 53 -24.66 3.75 14.31
CA TYR A 53 -24.73 4.77 15.35
C TYR A 53 -23.48 5.64 15.29
N VAL A 54 -23.66 6.95 15.37
CA VAL A 54 -22.55 7.88 15.59
C VAL A 54 -22.60 8.29 17.04
N LEU A 55 -21.64 7.81 17.83
CA LEU A 55 -21.66 7.91 19.29
C LEU A 55 -20.50 8.76 19.82
N ASP A 56 -20.69 9.33 21.01
CA ASP A 56 -19.60 9.88 21.81
C ASP A 56 -18.85 8.77 22.59
N ARG A 57 -17.81 9.16 23.35
CA ARG A 57 -17.00 8.23 24.16
C ARG A 57 -17.77 7.53 25.29
N HIS A 58 -18.96 8.00 25.62
CA HIS A 58 -19.85 7.46 26.65
C HIS A 58 -21.00 6.66 26.03
N LEU A 59 -20.95 6.37 24.72
CA LEU A 59 -21.98 5.67 23.94
C LEU A 59 -23.31 6.44 23.83
N ASN A 60 -23.29 7.76 23.98
CA ASN A 60 -24.48 8.59 23.71
C ASN A 60 -24.59 8.90 22.21
N PRO A 61 -25.80 8.85 21.62
CA PRO A 61 -25.99 9.19 20.22
C PRO A 61 -25.77 10.68 19.98
N LEU A 62 -25.01 11.01 18.94
CA LEU A 62 -24.78 12.38 18.51
C LEU A 62 -25.81 12.82 17.47
N PRO A 63 -26.24 14.09 17.50
CA PRO A 63 -27.11 14.64 16.45
C PRO A 63 -26.40 14.68 15.09
N PRO A 64 -27.16 14.67 13.98
CA PRO A 64 -26.59 14.79 12.64
C PRO A 64 -25.66 16.01 12.50
N GLY A 65 -24.52 15.81 11.83
CA GLY A 65 -23.50 16.82 11.58
C GLY A 65 -22.36 16.85 12.59
N LEU A 66 -22.54 16.28 13.79
CA LEU A 66 -21.45 16.20 14.78
C LEU A 66 -20.53 14.99 14.53
N PRO A 67 -19.20 15.19 14.56
CA PRO A 67 -18.25 14.08 14.49
C PRO A 67 -18.29 13.18 15.72
N GLY A 68 -18.36 11.87 15.52
CA GLY A 68 -18.31 10.85 16.57
C GLY A 68 -17.65 9.55 16.10
N GLU A 69 -17.65 8.54 16.96
CA GLU A 69 -17.23 7.19 16.60
C GLU A 69 -18.39 6.45 15.91
N LEU A 70 -18.11 5.80 14.77
CA LEU A 70 -19.07 4.89 14.15
C LEU A 70 -19.12 3.59 14.97
N CYS A 71 -20.31 3.24 15.45
CA CYS A 71 -20.59 1.95 16.08
C CYS A 71 -21.62 1.21 15.23
N ILE A 72 -21.38 -0.08 15.00
CA ILE A 72 -22.19 -0.92 14.12
C ILE A 72 -22.84 -2.01 14.96
N GLY A 73 -24.17 -2.11 14.89
CA GLY A 73 -24.97 -3.12 15.56
C GLY A 73 -25.85 -3.91 14.61
N GLY A 74 -26.69 -4.76 15.18
CA GLY A 74 -27.62 -5.60 14.42
C GLY A 74 -27.01 -6.92 13.99
N GLU A 75 -27.53 -7.47 12.88
CA GLU A 75 -27.05 -8.73 12.30
C GLU A 75 -25.71 -8.52 11.59
N ASN A 76 -25.00 -9.61 11.30
CA ASN A 76 -23.73 -9.61 10.58
C ASN A 76 -22.55 -8.96 11.34
N LEU A 77 -22.56 -9.07 12.67
CA LEU A 77 -21.34 -8.90 13.46
C LEU A 77 -20.58 -10.22 13.53
N ALA A 78 -19.25 -10.14 13.49
CA ALA A 78 -18.40 -11.29 13.77
C ALA A 78 -18.70 -11.86 15.17
N MET A 79 -18.40 -13.14 15.35
CA MET A 79 -18.56 -13.78 16.67
C MET A 79 -17.65 -13.12 17.71
N GLY A 80 -16.43 -12.74 17.32
CA GLY A 80 -15.43 -12.15 18.18
C GLY A 80 -14.01 -12.39 17.64
N TYR A 81 -13.01 -12.18 18.48
CA TYR A 81 -11.62 -12.45 18.13
C TYR A 81 -11.18 -13.83 18.62
N HIS A 82 -10.61 -14.64 17.73
CA HIS A 82 -10.22 -16.02 18.06
C HIS A 82 -9.16 -16.04 19.17
N LYS A 83 -9.48 -16.66 20.31
CA LYS A 83 -8.60 -16.79 21.49
C LYS A 83 -8.10 -15.45 22.07
N ARG A 84 -8.85 -14.35 21.87
CA ARG A 84 -8.49 -13.02 22.39
C ARG A 84 -9.67 -12.31 23.08
N PRO A 85 -10.23 -12.89 24.16
CA PRO A 85 -11.43 -12.37 24.82
C PRO A 85 -11.25 -10.97 25.43
N ASP A 86 -10.04 -10.62 25.86
CA ASP A 86 -9.76 -9.31 26.48
C ASP A 86 -9.67 -8.19 25.44
N GLU A 87 -9.26 -8.49 24.21
CA GLU A 87 -9.33 -7.54 23.09
C GLU A 87 -10.76 -7.42 22.59
N GLU A 88 -11.49 -8.53 22.49
CA GLU A 88 -12.88 -8.58 22.05
C GLU A 88 -13.77 -7.67 22.90
N LYS A 89 -13.70 -7.77 24.24
CA LYS A 89 -14.52 -6.98 25.18
C LYS A 89 -14.32 -5.47 25.05
N LYS A 90 -13.21 -5.01 24.47
CA LYS A 90 -12.94 -3.58 24.27
C LYS A 90 -13.71 -3.01 23.07
N VAL A 91 -13.98 -3.83 22.07
CA VAL A 91 -14.56 -3.39 20.79
C VAL A 91 -15.97 -3.94 20.55
N PHE A 92 -16.30 -5.15 21.04
CA PHE A 92 -17.67 -5.67 21.06
C PHE A 92 -18.28 -5.41 22.44
N VAL A 93 -19.17 -4.41 22.51
CA VAL A 93 -19.80 -3.94 23.73
C VAL A 93 -21.31 -4.21 23.72
N PRO A 94 -21.99 -4.23 24.88
CA PRO A 94 -23.45 -4.30 24.92
C PRO A 94 -24.08 -3.13 24.15
N ASP A 95 -25.12 -3.41 23.37
CA ASP A 95 -25.90 -2.37 22.68
C ASP A 95 -26.86 -1.68 23.67
N PRO A 96 -26.68 -0.39 23.99
CA PRO A 96 -27.56 0.31 24.91
C PRO A 96 -28.94 0.62 24.30
N PHE A 97 -29.11 0.44 22.98
CA PHE A 97 -30.34 0.76 22.24
C PHE A 97 -31.17 -0.49 21.94
N ARG A 98 -30.61 -1.70 22.08
CA ARG A 98 -31.32 -2.96 21.85
C ARG A 98 -31.06 -3.98 22.95
N PRO A 99 -32.11 -4.51 23.61
CA PRO A 99 -31.97 -5.60 24.57
C PRO A 99 -31.22 -6.78 23.94
N GLN A 100 -30.19 -7.28 24.65
CA GLN A 100 -29.35 -8.41 24.21
C GLN A 100 -28.57 -8.17 22.90
N GLY A 101 -28.55 -6.94 22.38
CA GLY A 101 -27.76 -6.56 21.22
C GLY A 101 -26.27 -6.40 21.56
N ARG A 102 -25.43 -6.46 20.53
CA ARG A 102 -24.01 -6.10 20.60
C ARG A 102 -23.73 -4.96 19.61
N LEU A 103 -22.82 -4.06 20.00
CA LEU A 103 -22.22 -3.06 19.14
C LEU A 103 -20.75 -3.38 18.92
N TYR A 104 -20.31 -3.32 17.67
CA TYR A 104 -18.91 -3.23 17.33
C TYR A 104 -18.50 -1.75 17.23
N ARG A 105 -17.57 -1.35 18.10
CA ARG A 105 -16.91 -0.05 18.08
C ARG A 105 -15.82 -0.07 17.01
N THR A 106 -16.05 0.65 15.92
CA THR A 106 -15.17 0.56 14.75
C THR A 106 -13.82 1.21 14.99
N GLY A 107 -13.73 2.20 15.89
CA GLY A 107 -12.62 3.12 16.00
C GLY A 107 -12.53 4.13 14.85
N ASP A 108 -13.53 4.19 13.96
CA ASP A 108 -13.60 5.17 12.87
C ASP A 108 -14.34 6.43 13.31
N LYS A 109 -13.72 7.58 13.07
CA LYS A 109 -14.34 8.89 13.27
C LYS A 109 -15.14 9.25 12.03
N VAL A 110 -16.43 9.48 12.21
CA VAL A 110 -17.36 9.79 11.12
C VAL A 110 -18.28 10.96 11.48
N ARG A 111 -19.00 11.45 10.48
CA ARG A 111 -20.12 12.38 10.64
C ARG A 111 -21.31 11.86 9.85
N MET A 112 -22.46 11.70 10.49
CA MET A 112 -23.71 11.37 9.79
C MET A 112 -24.49 12.65 9.48
N HIS A 113 -24.92 12.83 8.25
CA HIS A 113 -25.72 13.98 7.82
C HIS A 113 -27.22 13.72 8.00
N GLY A 114 -28.05 14.77 7.94
CA GLY A 114 -29.50 14.67 8.16
C GLY A 114 -30.23 13.76 7.16
N ASN A 115 -29.62 13.46 6.00
CA ASN A 115 -30.13 12.50 5.03
C ASN A 115 -29.64 11.06 5.27
N GLY A 116 -28.96 10.79 6.40
CA GLY A 116 -28.44 9.47 6.77
C GLY A 116 -27.10 9.10 6.11
N LEU A 117 -26.57 9.91 5.18
CA LEU A 117 -25.26 9.65 4.59
C LEU A 117 -24.15 9.88 5.62
N ILE A 118 -23.18 8.97 5.65
CA ILE A 118 -22.04 9.04 6.55
C ILE A 118 -20.78 9.49 5.79
N GLU A 119 -20.14 10.52 6.32
CA GLU A 119 -18.83 11.02 5.92
C GLU A 119 -17.74 10.40 6.80
N PHE A 120 -16.71 9.81 6.20
CA PHE A 120 -15.55 9.30 6.92
C PHE A 120 -14.54 10.43 7.20
N LEU A 121 -14.14 10.60 8.46
CA LEU A 121 -13.24 11.68 8.90
C LEU A 121 -11.85 11.19 9.34
N GLY A 122 -11.67 9.88 9.51
CA GLY A 122 -10.41 9.28 9.96
C GLY A 122 -10.63 8.24 11.06
N ARG A 123 -9.61 8.04 11.90
CA ARG A 123 -9.63 7.14 13.05
C ARG A 123 -9.70 7.93 14.36
N VAL A 124 -10.34 7.36 15.38
CA VAL A 124 -10.20 7.86 16.76
C VAL A 124 -8.94 7.31 17.44
N ASP A 125 -8.41 6.20 16.94
CA ASP A 125 -7.17 5.58 17.39
C ASP A 125 -5.99 5.86 16.43
N GLN A 126 -4.87 5.14 16.62
CA GLN A 126 -3.65 5.31 15.83
C GLN A 126 -3.56 4.38 14.62
N GLN A 127 -4.59 3.56 14.33
CA GLN A 127 -4.56 2.70 13.17
C GLN A 127 -4.53 3.56 11.89
N VAL A 128 -3.93 3.03 10.82
CA VAL A 128 -3.86 3.73 9.54
C VAL A 128 -4.17 2.81 8.39
N LYS A 129 -4.73 3.40 7.32
CA LYS A 129 -4.79 2.75 6.01
C LYS A 129 -3.60 3.24 5.18
N ILE A 130 -2.76 2.31 4.78
CA ILE A 130 -1.62 2.54 3.87
C ILE A 130 -1.82 1.62 2.68
N ARG A 131 -2.02 2.21 1.49
CA ARG A 131 -2.13 1.46 0.22
C ARG A 131 -3.13 0.30 0.27
N GLY A 132 -4.27 0.52 0.93
CA GLY A 132 -5.36 -0.47 1.09
C GLY A 132 -5.24 -1.39 2.31
N PHE A 133 -4.07 -1.44 2.96
CA PHE A 133 -3.85 -2.26 4.16
C PHE A 133 -4.21 -1.50 5.43
N ARG A 134 -4.94 -2.15 6.33
CA ARG A 134 -5.18 -1.66 7.69
C ARG A 134 -3.99 -2.09 8.55
N ILE A 135 -3.23 -1.12 9.02
CA ILE A 135 -2.01 -1.36 9.80
C ILE A 135 -2.16 -0.70 11.17
N GLU A 136 -1.71 -1.40 12.21
CA GLU A 136 -1.54 -0.85 13.55
C GLU A 136 -0.05 -0.48 13.74
N PRO A 137 0.34 0.81 13.70
CA PRO A 137 1.74 1.19 13.90
C PRO A 137 2.32 0.69 15.22
N GLY A 138 1.48 0.52 16.26
CA GLY A 138 1.89 -0.05 17.54
C GLY A 138 2.31 -1.53 17.46
N GLU A 139 1.72 -2.32 16.56
CA GLU A 139 2.15 -3.70 16.30
C GLU A 139 3.55 -3.72 15.71
N VAL A 140 3.77 -2.89 14.68
CA VAL A 140 5.07 -2.72 14.02
C VAL A 140 6.12 -2.19 15.00
N GLU A 141 5.75 -1.23 15.86
CA GLU A 141 6.59 -0.66 16.92
C GLU A 141 7.00 -1.73 17.94
N ASN A 142 6.06 -2.58 18.37
CA ASN A 142 6.34 -3.66 19.31
C ASN A 142 7.32 -4.70 18.73
N ILE A 143 7.15 -5.06 17.45
CA ILE A 143 8.10 -5.96 16.78
C ILE A 143 9.47 -5.29 16.70
N LEU A 144 9.56 -4.05 16.23
CA LEU A 144 10.84 -3.32 16.13
C LEU A 144 11.53 -3.20 17.51
N ALA A 145 10.76 -2.91 18.57
CA ALA A 145 11.25 -2.84 19.94
C ALA A 145 11.81 -4.17 20.47
N GLY A 146 11.41 -5.30 19.88
CA GLY A 146 11.93 -6.63 20.18
C GLY A 146 13.34 -6.89 19.63
N HIS A 147 13.90 -6.02 18.80
CA HIS A 147 15.24 -6.20 18.23
C HIS A 147 16.32 -6.12 19.33
N PRO A 148 17.21 -7.14 19.48
CA PRO A 148 18.15 -7.23 20.61
C PRO A 148 19.08 -6.02 20.79
N HIS A 149 19.48 -5.39 19.68
CA HIS A 149 20.43 -4.28 19.67
C HIS A 149 19.81 -2.89 19.85
N LEU A 150 18.48 -2.79 19.98
CA LEU A 150 17.79 -1.51 20.12
C LEU A 150 17.44 -1.23 21.60
N GLU A 151 17.77 -0.02 22.07
CA GLU A 151 17.36 0.50 23.38
C GLU A 151 15.94 1.04 23.32
N THR A 152 15.60 1.73 22.23
CA THR A 152 14.27 2.25 21.98
C THR A 152 13.91 2.12 20.51
N ALA A 153 12.64 1.85 20.25
CA ALA A 153 12.04 1.82 18.93
C ALA A 153 10.72 2.60 18.95
N LEU A 154 10.46 3.33 17.88
CA LEU A 154 9.20 4.02 17.62
C LEU A 154 8.80 3.78 16.17
N VAL A 155 7.50 3.77 15.89
CA VAL A 155 7.00 3.77 14.52
C VAL A 155 6.04 4.94 14.35
N ALA A 156 6.24 5.70 13.27
CA ALA A 156 5.33 6.77 12.91
C ALA A 156 4.95 6.69 11.43
N VAL A 157 3.80 7.27 11.13
CA VAL A 157 3.31 7.41 9.77
C VAL A 157 3.74 8.77 9.26
N LYS A 158 4.49 8.77 8.17
CA LYS A 158 4.95 9.97 7.46
C LYS A 158 4.36 10.01 6.06
N THR A 159 4.45 11.18 5.45
CA THR A 159 4.10 11.38 4.05
C THR A 159 5.37 11.30 3.21
N ASP A 160 5.35 10.54 2.12
CA ASP A 160 6.47 10.43 1.17
C ASP A 160 6.48 11.57 0.14
N ALA A 161 7.44 11.54 -0.79
CA ALA A 161 7.61 12.53 -1.85
C ALA A 161 6.43 12.62 -2.83
N HIS A 162 5.52 11.65 -2.81
CA HIS A 162 4.31 11.60 -3.63
C HIS A 162 3.06 12.09 -2.88
N GLY A 163 3.17 12.42 -1.60
CA GLY A 163 2.01 12.76 -0.78
C GLY A 163 1.32 11.56 -0.15
N GLU A 164 1.88 10.35 -0.33
CA GLU A 164 1.31 9.10 0.17
C GLU A 164 1.82 8.76 1.56
N LYS A 165 1.01 8.01 2.32
CA LYS A 165 1.40 7.59 3.68
C LYS A 165 2.38 6.41 3.62
N GLN A 166 3.41 6.46 4.46
CA GLN A 166 4.37 5.40 4.67
C GLN A 166 4.72 5.24 6.15
N LEU A 167 5.19 4.04 6.54
CA LEU A 167 5.74 3.79 7.86
C LEU A 167 7.22 4.17 7.89
N VAL A 168 7.63 4.83 8.98
CA VAL A 168 9.04 5.11 9.29
C VAL A 168 9.34 4.56 10.67
N GLY A 169 10.37 3.73 10.75
CA GLY A 169 10.93 3.20 11.99
C GLY A 169 11.96 4.19 12.53
N TYR A 170 11.88 4.49 13.82
CA TYR A 170 12.88 5.29 14.52
C TYR A 170 13.47 4.46 15.62
N PHE A 171 14.76 4.56 15.84
CA PHE A 171 15.41 3.75 16.85
C PHE A 171 16.57 4.46 17.51
N ARG A 172 16.95 3.95 18.68
CA ARG A 172 18.21 4.27 19.35
C ARG A 172 18.93 2.97 19.66
N PRO A 173 20.17 2.76 19.21
CA PRO A 173 20.94 1.58 19.54
C PRO A 173 21.23 1.49 21.04
N ARG A 174 21.38 0.27 21.56
CA ARG A 174 21.97 0.05 22.88
C ARG A 174 23.42 0.51 22.90
N ALA A 175 23.89 0.95 24.06
CA ALA A 175 25.30 1.32 24.26
C ALA A 175 26.23 0.20 23.76
N GLY A 176 27.17 0.55 22.87
CA GLY A 176 28.13 -0.39 22.28
C GLY A 176 27.61 -1.22 21.11
N SER A 177 26.33 -1.08 20.71
CA SER A 177 25.78 -1.70 19.51
C SER A 177 25.74 -0.70 18.35
N ARG A 178 25.95 -1.19 17.12
CA ARG A 178 25.77 -0.44 15.86
C ARG A 178 25.05 -1.35 14.85
N PRO A 179 23.74 -1.59 15.06
CA PRO A 179 22.99 -2.45 14.15
C PRO A 179 22.89 -1.80 12.78
N GLU A 180 23.06 -2.60 11.73
CA GLU A 180 22.83 -2.13 10.37
C GLU A 180 21.32 -2.08 10.07
N ILE A 181 20.90 -1.16 9.21
CA ILE A 181 19.48 -1.04 8.81
C ILE A 181 18.99 -2.34 8.14
N SER A 182 19.86 -3.00 7.37
CA SER A 182 19.61 -4.31 6.75
C SER A 182 19.27 -5.38 7.79
N GLU A 183 20.00 -5.44 8.91
CA GLU A 183 19.76 -6.37 10.02
C GLU A 183 18.40 -6.12 10.68
N ILE A 184 18.08 -4.85 10.95
CA ILE A 184 16.80 -4.44 11.53
C ILE A 184 15.65 -4.84 10.60
N ARG A 185 15.77 -4.54 9.31
CA ARG A 185 14.77 -4.85 8.29
C ARG A 185 14.56 -6.37 8.18
N ALA A 186 15.65 -7.15 8.10
CA ALA A 186 15.60 -8.60 8.02
C ALA A 186 14.96 -9.24 9.28
N PHE A 187 15.21 -8.66 10.46
CA PHE A 187 14.57 -9.09 11.70
C PHE A 187 13.04 -8.90 11.66
N MET A 188 12.57 -7.76 11.13
CA MET A 188 11.15 -7.47 11.01
C MET A 188 10.47 -8.35 9.95
N GLN A 189 11.12 -8.59 8.80
CA GLN A 189 10.60 -9.41 7.70
C GLN A 189 10.32 -10.87 8.10
N LYS A 190 11.00 -11.39 9.13
CA LYS A 190 10.72 -12.74 9.68
C LYS A 190 9.39 -12.83 10.42
N GLN A 191 8.79 -11.70 10.78
CA GLN A 191 7.64 -11.63 11.70
C GLN A 191 6.46 -10.85 11.12
N LEU A 192 6.74 -9.95 10.18
CA LEU A 192 5.75 -9.05 9.59
C LEU A 192 5.66 -9.28 8.08
N PRO A 193 4.45 -9.15 7.50
CA PRO A 193 4.31 -9.16 6.05
C PRO A 193 4.97 -7.91 5.43
N PRO A 194 5.37 -7.96 4.15
CA PRO A 194 6.12 -6.88 3.50
C PRO A 194 5.48 -5.48 3.62
N TYR A 195 4.16 -5.38 3.54
CA TYR A 195 3.44 -4.11 3.60
C TYR A 195 3.45 -3.43 4.99
N MET A 196 3.88 -4.14 6.05
CA MET A 196 4.03 -3.60 7.40
C MET A 196 5.48 -3.20 7.72
N ILE A 197 6.44 -3.52 6.86
CA ILE A 197 7.84 -3.16 7.05
C ILE A 197 7.99 -1.65 6.80
N PRO A 198 8.60 -0.89 7.72
CA PRO A 198 8.90 0.52 7.49
C PRO A 198 9.70 0.74 6.20
N ALA A 199 9.33 1.78 5.44
CA ALA A 199 10.05 2.16 4.24
C ALA A 199 11.45 2.68 4.60
N ALA A 200 11.52 3.46 5.68
CA ALA A 200 12.75 4.08 6.17
C ALA A 200 13.02 3.77 7.65
N PHE A 201 14.29 3.79 8.02
CA PHE A 201 14.77 3.66 9.39
C PHE A 201 15.69 4.83 9.75
N ILE A 202 15.37 5.54 10.83
CA ILE A 202 16.12 6.72 11.27
C ILE A 202 16.64 6.49 12.69
N GLU A 203 17.96 6.53 12.84
CA GLU A 203 18.60 6.57 14.16
C GLU A 203 18.36 7.94 14.82
N LEU A 204 17.96 7.93 16.08
CA LEU A 204 17.71 9.13 16.87
C LEU A 204 18.79 9.30 17.94
N ASP A 205 19.39 10.49 17.98
CA ASP A 205 20.24 10.91 19.10
C ASP A 205 19.44 10.99 20.42
N THR A 206 18.24 11.57 20.32
CA THR A 206 17.33 11.75 21.46
C THR A 206 15.88 11.54 21.05
N ILE A 207 15.07 11.06 21.99
CA ILE A 207 13.63 10.89 21.78
C ILE A 207 12.94 12.23 22.04
N PRO A 208 12.22 12.82 21.07
CA PRO A 208 11.51 14.07 21.31
C PRO A 208 10.35 13.82 22.27
N LEU A 209 10.27 14.60 23.34
CA LEU A 209 9.21 14.51 24.35
C LEU A 209 8.35 15.77 24.36
N LEU A 210 7.07 15.61 24.70
CA LEU A 210 6.17 16.69 25.09
C LEU A 210 6.52 17.16 26.52
N PRO A 211 6.09 18.36 26.95
CA PRO A 211 6.32 18.85 28.31
C PRO A 211 5.87 17.90 29.43
N GLY A 212 4.89 17.04 29.15
CA GLY A 212 4.41 15.99 30.07
C GLY A 212 5.17 14.66 29.99
N GLY A 213 6.35 14.60 29.36
CA GLY A 213 7.20 13.40 29.28
C GLY A 213 6.75 12.32 28.29
N LYS A 214 5.65 12.54 27.56
CA LYS A 214 5.18 11.61 26.50
C LYS A 214 5.93 11.86 25.20
N VAL A 215 6.15 10.83 24.38
CA VAL A 215 6.79 10.95 23.06
C VAL A 215 6.04 11.94 22.16
N ASN A 216 6.76 12.92 21.63
CA ASN A 216 6.28 13.87 20.64
C ASN A 216 6.50 13.33 19.22
N ARG A 217 5.61 12.42 18.77
CA ARG A 217 5.69 11.80 17.43
C ARG A 217 5.63 12.80 16.27
N ARG A 218 5.08 13.99 16.49
CA ARG A 218 5.03 15.06 15.47
C ARG A 218 6.40 15.69 15.22
N ALA A 219 7.27 15.71 16.23
CA ALA A 219 8.62 16.24 16.13
C ALA A 219 9.65 15.22 15.59
N LEU A 220 9.22 13.98 15.29
CA LEU A 220 10.11 13.01 14.66
C LEU A 220 10.49 13.47 13.24
N PRO A 221 11.76 13.32 12.82
CA PRO A 221 12.24 13.76 11.51
C PRO A 221 11.57 12.99 10.36
N VAL A 222 11.57 13.58 9.17
CA VAL A 222 11.11 12.94 7.93
C VAL A 222 12.35 12.39 7.21
N PRO A 223 12.30 11.19 6.61
CA PRO A 223 13.43 10.67 5.83
C PRO A 223 13.69 11.56 4.60
N GLU A 224 14.92 12.06 4.47
CA GLU A 224 15.37 12.87 3.33
C GLU A 224 16.14 12.06 2.29
N ASP A 225 16.91 11.06 2.74
CA ASP A 225 17.67 10.15 1.88
C ASP A 225 17.33 8.69 2.20
N LEU A 226 16.52 8.06 1.35
CA LEU A 226 16.19 6.63 1.45
C LEU A 226 17.33 5.76 0.91
N ARG A 227 18.08 6.26 -0.07
CA ARG A 227 19.15 5.49 -0.71
C ARG A 227 20.33 5.31 0.24
N GLY A 228 20.69 6.36 0.98
CA GLY A 228 21.74 6.31 2.01
C GLY A 228 21.46 5.30 3.14
N GLN A 229 20.24 4.75 3.23
CA GLN A 229 19.87 3.72 4.20
C GLN A 229 20.04 2.29 3.66
N LEU A 230 20.32 2.13 2.36
CA LEU A 230 20.60 0.83 1.78
C LEU A 230 21.98 0.35 2.24
N SER A 231 22.08 -0.94 2.57
CA SER A 231 23.37 -1.58 2.85
C SER A 231 24.18 -1.85 1.59
N ALA A 232 23.53 -1.88 0.43
CA ALA A 232 24.19 -2.12 -0.85
C ALA A 232 25.05 -0.91 -1.25
N GLU A 233 26.30 -1.17 -1.62
CA GLU A 233 27.13 -0.15 -2.27
C GLU A 233 26.49 0.30 -3.58
N TYR A 234 26.66 1.60 -3.89
CA TYR A 234 26.23 2.12 -5.18
C TYR A 234 27.06 1.49 -6.30
N VAL A 235 26.38 0.75 -7.17
CA VAL A 235 26.94 0.27 -8.43
C VAL A 235 26.20 0.99 -9.56
N ALA A 236 26.93 1.76 -10.35
CA ALA A 236 26.37 2.49 -11.49
C ALA A 236 25.84 1.53 -12.57
N PRO A 237 24.81 1.94 -13.33
CA PRO A 237 24.41 1.25 -14.56
C PRO A 237 25.60 0.96 -15.48
N ARG A 238 25.60 -0.23 -16.08
CA ARG A 238 26.71 -0.78 -16.88
C ARG A 238 26.34 -0.96 -18.34
N THR A 239 25.04 -1.07 -18.63
CA THR A 239 24.49 -1.25 -19.98
C THR A 239 23.49 -0.14 -20.29
N GLU A 240 23.23 0.09 -21.57
CA GLU A 240 22.23 1.07 -22.03
C GLU A 240 20.83 0.76 -21.46
N THR A 241 20.46 -0.52 -21.39
CA THR A 241 19.21 -0.96 -20.76
C THR A 241 19.16 -0.61 -19.28
N GLU A 242 20.26 -0.84 -18.54
CA GLU A 242 20.34 -0.47 -17.12
C GLU A 242 20.30 1.05 -16.93
N GLU A 243 20.93 1.84 -17.80
CA GLU A 243 20.94 3.30 -17.74
C GLU A 243 19.53 3.87 -17.91
N GLU A 244 18.82 3.44 -18.95
CA GLU A 244 17.45 3.86 -19.24
C GLU A 244 16.48 3.40 -18.15
N LEU A 245 16.61 2.15 -17.68
CA LEU A 245 15.78 1.64 -16.60
C LEU A 245 16.05 2.36 -15.27
N ALA A 246 17.31 2.62 -14.93
CA ALA A 246 17.64 3.39 -13.74
C ALA A 246 17.05 4.81 -13.82
N ALA A 247 17.07 5.45 -15.00
CA ALA A 247 16.44 6.76 -15.23
C ALA A 247 14.92 6.71 -15.03
N ILE A 248 14.23 5.69 -15.56
CA ILE A 248 12.80 5.45 -15.34
C ILE A 248 12.51 5.33 -13.85
N VAL A 249 13.24 4.46 -13.14
CA VAL A 249 13.04 4.23 -11.70
C VAL A 249 13.31 5.51 -10.90
N SER A 250 14.39 6.22 -11.21
CA SER A 250 14.74 7.49 -10.55
C SER A 250 13.64 8.55 -10.70
N SER A 251 13.08 8.65 -11.91
CA SER A 251 11.98 9.56 -12.24
C SER A 251 10.69 9.19 -11.49
N VAL A 252 10.31 7.92 -11.51
CA VAL A 252 9.10 7.42 -10.85
C VAL A 252 9.19 7.56 -9.33
N LEU A 253 10.36 7.28 -8.73
CA LEU A 253 10.56 7.40 -7.28
C LEU A 253 10.92 8.82 -6.81
N ARG A 254 11.19 9.75 -7.74
CA ARG A 254 11.63 11.12 -7.47
C ARG A 254 12.90 11.18 -6.60
N ILE A 255 13.86 10.31 -6.89
CA ILE A 255 15.17 10.31 -6.25
C ILE A 255 16.26 10.66 -7.26
N GLU A 256 17.44 11.05 -6.78
CA GLU A 256 18.52 11.55 -7.65
C GLU A 256 19.24 10.42 -8.40
N LYS A 257 19.50 9.29 -7.74
CA LYS A 257 20.28 8.18 -8.29
C LYS A 257 19.72 6.83 -7.85
N VAL A 258 19.81 5.85 -8.74
CA VAL A 258 19.47 4.44 -8.52
C VAL A 258 20.67 3.60 -8.95
N GLY A 259 21.18 2.76 -8.06
CA GLY A 259 22.20 1.76 -8.37
C GLY A 259 21.57 0.48 -8.93
N VAL A 260 22.35 -0.31 -9.65
CA VAL A 260 21.81 -1.50 -10.35
C VAL A 260 21.24 -2.56 -9.41
N TYR A 261 21.76 -2.61 -8.18
CA TYR A 261 21.34 -3.54 -7.12
C TYR A 261 20.46 -2.90 -6.05
N ASP A 262 20.13 -1.60 -6.18
CA ASP A 262 19.27 -0.93 -5.22
C ASP A 262 17.85 -1.54 -5.32
N ASN A 263 17.31 -1.99 -4.19
CA ASN A 263 15.98 -2.60 -4.14
C ASN A 263 14.89 -1.52 -4.28
N PHE A 264 14.04 -1.64 -5.30
CA PHE A 264 12.95 -0.73 -5.61
C PHE A 264 12.03 -0.44 -4.42
N PHE A 265 11.68 -1.46 -3.63
CA PHE A 265 10.79 -1.30 -2.47
C PHE A 265 11.49 -0.66 -1.29
N GLU A 266 12.81 -0.86 -1.14
CA GLU A 266 13.61 -0.20 -0.10
C GLU A 266 13.86 1.27 -0.43
N LEU A 267 13.83 1.63 -1.72
CA LEU A 267 13.82 3.02 -2.20
C LEU A 267 12.44 3.71 -2.08
N GLY A 268 11.48 3.10 -1.39
CA GLY A 268 10.13 3.65 -1.19
C GLY A 268 9.10 3.23 -2.25
N GLY A 269 9.51 2.41 -3.22
CA GLY A 269 8.64 1.86 -4.25
C GLY A 269 7.51 0.99 -3.70
N HIS A 270 6.43 0.88 -4.48
CA HIS A 270 5.28 0.03 -4.18
C HIS A 270 4.54 -0.35 -5.45
N SER A 271 3.54 -1.23 -5.35
CA SER A 271 2.80 -1.77 -6.51
C SER A 271 2.34 -0.70 -7.50
N MET A 272 1.70 0.39 -7.03
CA MET A 272 1.23 1.47 -7.93
C MET A 272 2.38 2.16 -8.68
N LEU A 273 3.50 2.46 -8.01
CA LEU A 273 4.70 3.00 -8.68
C LEU A 273 5.34 1.95 -9.58
N GLY A 274 5.31 0.68 -9.17
CA GLY A 274 5.77 -0.45 -9.98
C GLY A 274 5.00 -0.57 -11.28
N THR A 275 3.67 -0.43 -11.25
CA THR A 275 2.85 -0.38 -12.48
C THR A 275 3.24 0.79 -13.38
N GLN A 276 3.59 1.96 -12.82
CA GLN A 276 4.09 3.09 -13.60
C GLN A 276 5.46 2.78 -14.23
N VAL A 277 6.38 2.13 -13.50
CA VAL A 277 7.66 1.66 -14.03
C VAL A 277 7.42 0.68 -15.18
N MET A 278 6.57 -0.34 -14.99
CA MET A 278 6.29 -1.34 -16.03
C MET A 278 5.67 -0.70 -17.29
N SER A 279 4.77 0.28 -17.11
CA SER A 279 4.18 1.02 -18.22
C SER A 279 5.23 1.84 -18.99
N GLN A 280 6.19 2.47 -18.30
CA GLN A 280 7.26 3.22 -18.95
C GLN A 280 8.29 2.29 -19.62
N ILE A 281 8.54 1.10 -19.06
CA ILE A 281 9.34 0.06 -19.70
C ILE A 281 8.70 -0.35 -21.03
N GLN A 282 7.39 -0.62 -21.03
CA GLN A 282 6.67 -0.97 -22.25
C GLN A 282 6.76 0.13 -23.31
N GLU A 283 6.56 1.39 -22.91
CA GLU A 283 6.67 2.54 -23.82
C GLU A 283 8.09 2.71 -24.39
N LYS A 284 9.13 2.50 -23.56
CA LYS A 284 10.52 2.75 -23.93
C LYS A 284 11.13 1.61 -24.74
N PHE A 285 10.87 0.36 -24.38
CA PHE A 285 11.53 -0.82 -24.94
C PHE A 285 10.61 -1.67 -25.84
N GLY A 286 9.32 -1.36 -25.91
CA GLY A 286 8.36 -2.11 -26.72
C GLY A 286 8.01 -3.50 -26.18
N VAL A 287 8.51 -3.88 -24.99
CA VAL A 287 8.28 -5.19 -24.38
C VAL A 287 7.41 -5.09 -23.13
N GLU A 288 6.52 -6.07 -22.95
CA GLU A 288 5.70 -6.16 -21.74
C GLU A 288 6.42 -7.01 -20.68
N VAL A 289 6.89 -6.37 -19.62
CA VAL A 289 7.44 -7.06 -18.45
C VAL A 289 6.35 -7.21 -17.39
N PRO A 290 6.00 -8.44 -16.97
CA PRO A 290 4.98 -8.64 -15.95
C PRO A 290 5.39 -8.00 -14.62
N LEU A 291 4.45 -7.31 -13.96
CA LEU A 291 4.69 -6.70 -12.64
C LEU A 291 5.22 -7.69 -11.59
N ARG A 292 4.89 -8.98 -11.72
CA ARG A 292 5.45 -10.05 -10.88
C ARG A 292 6.99 -10.04 -10.85
N VAL A 293 7.63 -9.78 -11.99
CA VAL A 293 9.09 -9.74 -12.10
C VAL A 293 9.68 -8.71 -11.15
N LEU A 294 9.05 -7.54 -11.00
CA LEU A 294 9.48 -6.51 -10.05
C LEU A 294 9.39 -6.99 -8.59
N PHE A 295 8.43 -7.86 -8.25
CA PHE A 295 8.31 -8.41 -6.90
C PHE A 295 9.33 -9.52 -6.62
N GLU A 296 9.70 -10.28 -7.64
CA GLU A 296 10.65 -11.40 -7.53
C GLU A 296 12.10 -10.90 -7.61
N ASN A 297 12.37 -9.94 -8.48
CA ASN A 297 13.68 -9.35 -8.73
C ASN A 297 13.57 -7.80 -8.68
N PRO A 298 13.51 -7.21 -7.48
CA PRO A 298 13.21 -5.79 -7.29
C PRO A 298 14.40 -4.85 -7.58
N THR A 299 15.28 -5.18 -8.51
CA THR A 299 16.49 -4.42 -8.82
C THR A 299 16.52 -4.05 -10.31
N VAL A 300 17.28 -3.01 -10.65
CA VAL A 300 17.48 -2.62 -12.06
C VAL A 300 18.15 -3.76 -12.83
N ASP A 301 19.16 -4.42 -12.25
CA ASP A 301 19.83 -5.61 -12.82
C ASP A 301 18.82 -6.73 -13.12
N GLY A 302 17.95 -7.06 -12.16
CA GLY A 302 16.98 -8.15 -12.32
C GLY A 302 15.90 -7.86 -13.36
N ILE A 303 15.42 -6.62 -13.44
CA ILE A 303 14.43 -6.22 -14.44
C ILE A 303 15.09 -6.06 -15.82
N ALA A 304 16.32 -5.56 -15.92
CA ALA A 304 17.06 -5.46 -17.17
C ALA A 304 17.29 -6.83 -17.82
N ALA A 305 17.57 -7.85 -17.02
CA ALA A 305 17.64 -9.24 -17.49
C ALA A 305 16.32 -9.70 -18.13
N ALA A 306 15.18 -9.42 -17.48
CA ALA A 306 13.87 -9.75 -18.02
C ALA A 306 13.51 -8.99 -19.31
N ILE A 307 13.92 -7.72 -19.41
CA ILE A 307 13.79 -6.92 -20.64
C ILE A 307 14.59 -7.58 -21.77
N THR A 308 15.83 -8.00 -21.49
CA THR A 308 16.70 -8.63 -22.50
C THR A 308 16.15 -9.97 -22.96
N GLU A 309 15.61 -10.78 -22.05
CA GLU A 309 14.95 -12.04 -22.39
C GLU A 309 13.72 -11.78 -23.29
N ALA A 310 12.87 -10.82 -22.94
CA ALA A 310 11.69 -10.47 -23.73
C ALA A 310 12.05 -9.93 -25.12
N LEU A 311 13.10 -9.11 -25.22
CA LEU A 311 13.59 -8.61 -26.51
C LEU A 311 14.13 -9.76 -27.38
N THR A 312 14.85 -10.71 -26.79
CA THR A 312 15.38 -11.87 -27.52
C THR A 312 14.24 -12.73 -28.09
N GLN A 313 13.21 -13.01 -27.27
CA GLN A 313 12.03 -13.76 -27.71
C GLN A 313 11.26 -13.03 -28.83
N SER A 314 11.18 -11.70 -28.76
CA SER A 314 10.50 -10.89 -29.78
C SER A 314 11.25 -10.93 -31.13
N ILE A 315 12.58 -10.91 -31.10
CA ILE A 315 13.43 -11.04 -32.30
C ILE A 315 13.28 -12.44 -32.91
N ASP A 316 13.32 -13.50 -32.09
CA ASP A 316 13.14 -14.88 -32.56
C ASP A 316 11.76 -15.05 -33.22
N GLU A 317 10.69 -14.44 -32.68
CA GLU A 317 9.35 -14.47 -33.28
C GLU A 317 9.27 -13.70 -34.61
N GLU A 318 9.90 -12.52 -34.71
CA GLU A 318 9.97 -11.77 -35.97
C GLU A 318 10.80 -12.49 -37.05
N GLU A 319 11.93 -13.10 -36.68
CA GLU A 319 12.77 -13.86 -37.60
C GLU A 319 12.05 -15.13 -38.09
N LEU A 320 11.36 -15.84 -37.18
CA LEU A 320 10.52 -16.99 -37.54
C LEU A 320 9.35 -16.57 -38.44
N ALA A 321 8.71 -15.44 -38.15
CA ALA A 321 7.63 -14.90 -38.98
C ALA A 321 8.12 -14.45 -40.36
N GLY A 322 9.32 -13.87 -40.45
CA GLY A 322 9.98 -13.52 -41.71
C GLY A 322 10.28 -14.76 -42.55
N LEU A 323 10.87 -15.80 -41.93
CA LEU A 323 11.12 -17.08 -42.58
C LEU A 323 9.83 -17.76 -43.07
N LEU A 324 8.76 -17.74 -42.26
CA LEU A 324 7.46 -18.29 -42.66
C LEU A 324 6.79 -17.47 -43.76
N GLY A 325 6.93 -16.14 -43.73
CA GLY A 325 6.46 -15.23 -44.78
C GLY A 325 7.12 -15.52 -46.13
N ASP A 326 8.45 -15.63 -46.14
CA ASP A 326 9.22 -15.99 -47.33
C ASP A 326 8.81 -17.37 -47.88
N VAL A 327 8.48 -18.34 -47.01
CA VAL A 327 7.98 -19.66 -47.43
C VAL A 327 6.57 -19.59 -48.03
N THR A 328 5.70 -18.69 -47.56
CA THR A 328 4.34 -18.53 -48.09
C THR A 328 4.25 -17.78 -49.41
N ASP A 329 5.31 -17.04 -49.79
CA ASP A 329 5.41 -16.35 -51.08
C ASP A 329 6.09 -17.20 -52.18
N LEU A 330 6.56 -18.41 -51.85
CA LEU A 330 7.06 -19.37 -52.83
C LEU A 330 5.89 -19.98 -53.61
N ASN A 331 5.98 -19.97 -54.94
CA ASN A 331 5.04 -20.71 -55.78
C ASN A 331 5.39 -22.21 -55.79
N ASP A 332 4.50 -23.04 -56.34
CA ASP A 332 4.69 -24.50 -56.40
C ASP A 332 5.97 -24.92 -57.14
N ASP A 333 6.50 -24.09 -58.05
CA ASP A 333 7.75 -24.38 -58.77
C ASP A 333 8.99 -24.13 -57.88
N ASP A 334 8.96 -23.08 -57.05
CA ASP A 334 10.05 -22.75 -56.11
C ASP A 334 10.14 -23.75 -54.95
N LEU A 335 8.98 -24.21 -54.45
CA LEU A 335 8.87 -25.27 -53.44
C LEU A 335 9.39 -26.63 -53.96
N ASN A 336 9.12 -26.94 -55.23
CA ASN A 336 9.63 -28.16 -55.87
C ASN A 336 11.14 -28.10 -56.16
N ALA A 337 11.72 -26.92 -56.38
CA ALA A 337 13.16 -26.77 -56.55
C ALA A 337 13.93 -27.02 -55.23
N LEU A 338 13.41 -26.53 -54.11
CA LEU A 338 13.99 -26.72 -52.77
C LEU A 338 13.94 -28.18 -52.27
N LEU A 339 12.95 -28.96 -52.70
CA LEU A 339 12.77 -30.37 -52.32
C LEU A 339 13.56 -31.36 -53.20
N ASN A 340 14.14 -30.90 -54.32
CA ASN A 340 14.83 -31.74 -55.29
C ASN A 340 16.36 -31.51 -55.37
N ASP A 341 16.92 -30.63 -54.53
CA ASP A 341 18.38 -30.47 -54.39
C ASP A 341 18.92 -31.44 -53.31
N GLU A 342 19.01 -32.73 -53.67
CA GLU A 342 19.90 -33.74 -53.05
C GLU A 342 20.92 -34.26 -54.07
#